data_AF-A0A699VAI6-F1
#
_entry.id   AF-A0A699VAI6-F1
#
_cell.length_a   1.000
_cell.length_b   1.000
_cell.length_c   1.000
_cell.angle_alpha   90.00
_cell.angle_beta   90.00
_cell.angle_gamma   90.00
#
_symmetry.space_group_name_H-M   'P 1'
#
loop_
_entity.id
_entity.type
_entity.pdbx_description
1 polymer ?
#
loop_
_entity_poly.entity_id
_entity_poly.type
_entity_poly.pdbx_seq_one_letter_code
_entity_poly.pdbx_strand_id
1 'polypeptide(L)'
;LTQFLTLVEFSYNNSYHASIKATPFEALYARKCHSPVCWNEVREFHLTGPEIVQETTEKIVQIKQRIQAARDRQKSYADLKCKPMEFQVGDKVMLKVSPWKGVVRFGK
;
A
#
# COMPACT_ATOMS: atom_id res chain seq x y z
N LEU A 1 14.71 1.42 10.22
CA LEU A 1 13.87 0.62 9.29
C LEU A 1 13.33 -0.65 9.95
N THR A 2 14.14 -1.43 10.66
CA THR A 2 13.73 -2.67 11.35
C THR A 2 12.76 -2.45 12.53
N GLN A 3 12.87 -1.32 13.25
CA GLN A 3 12.05 -1.05 14.45
C GLN A 3 10.54 -0.96 14.19
N PHE A 4 10.11 -0.56 12.99
CA PHE A 4 8.69 -0.44 12.63
C PHE A 4 8.14 -1.66 11.90
N LEU A 5 9.01 -2.60 11.49
CA LEU A 5 8.59 -3.74 10.68
C LEU A 5 7.56 -4.61 11.41
N THR A 6 7.77 -4.86 12.70
CA THR A 6 6.86 -5.63 13.54
C THR A 6 5.47 -4.97 13.63
N LEU A 7 5.42 -3.64 13.72
CA LEU A 7 4.14 -2.91 13.79
C LEU A 7 3.43 -2.89 12.43
N VAL A 8 4.18 -2.77 11.34
CA VAL A 8 3.64 -2.85 9.97
C VAL A 8 3.07 -4.25 9.70
N GLU A 9 3.81 -5.30 10.03
CA GLU A 9 3.33 -6.68 9.90
C GLU A 9 2.08 -6.94 10.76
N PHE A 10 2.10 -6.47 12.00
CA PHE A 10 0.96 -6.55 12.90
C PHE A 10 -0.28 -5.85 12.32
N SER A 11 -0.13 -4.62 11.86
CA SER A 11 -1.24 -3.84 11.28
C SER A 11 -1.76 -4.46 9.98
N TYR A 12 -0.88 -4.99 9.13
CA TYR A 12 -1.27 -5.69 7.90
C TYR A 12 -2.10 -6.95 8.18
N ASN A 13 -1.61 -7.82 9.08
CA ASN A 13 -2.26 -9.09 9.40
C ASN A 13 -3.62 -8.94 10.09
N ASN A 14 -3.86 -7.79 10.73
CA ASN A 14 -5.10 -7.49 11.45
C ASN A 14 -6.02 -6.50 10.73
N SER A 15 -5.64 -6.02 9.53
CA SER A 15 -6.49 -5.15 8.74
C SER A 15 -7.49 -5.94 7.90
N TYR A 16 -8.69 -5.39 7.72
CA TYR A 16 -9.73 -6.02 6.89
C TYR A 16 -9.32 -6.03 5.43
N HIS A 17 -9.29 -7.22 4.82
CA HIS A 17 -8.97 -7.39 3.41
C HIS A 17 -10.23 -7.73 2.61
N ALA A 18 -10.62 -6.84 1.70
CA ALA A 18 -11.86 -6.98 0.92
C ALA A 18 -11.92 -8.24 0.04
N SER A 19 -10.77 -8.74 -0.45
CA SER A 19 -10.69 -9.95 -1.28
C SER A 19 -11.03 -11.24 -0.53
N ILE A 20 -10.66 -11.31 0.76
CA ILE A 20 -10.92 -12.48 1.63
C ILE A 20 -12.11 -12.24 2.59
N LYS A 21 -12.67 -11.04 2.60
CA LYS A 21 -13.77 -10.60 3.49
C LYS A 21 -13.51 -10.85 4.98
N ALA A 22 -12.24 -10.85 5.39
CA ALA A 22 -11.77 -11.08 6.75
C ALA A 22 -10.38 -10.45 6.92
N THR A 23 -9.84 -10.46 8.13
CA THR A 23 -8.40 -10.19 8.33
C THR A 23 -7.58 -11.46 8.04
N PRO A 24 -6.33 -11.35 7.54
CA PRO A 24 -5.45 -12.51 7.36
C PRO A 24 -5.29 -13.35 8.64
N PHE A 25 -5.22 -12.71 9.81
CA PHE A 25 -5.15 -13.38 11.10
C PHE A 25 -6.40 -14.21 11.41
N GLU A 26 -7.60 -13.63 11.24
CA GLU A 26 -8.85 -14.35 11.45
C GLU A 26 -9.02 -15.51 10.46
N ALA A 27 -8.62 -15.32 9.21
CA ALA A 27 -8.67 -16.39 8.20
C ALA A 27 -7.75 -17.57 8.55
N LEU A 28 -6.59 -17.31 9.15
CA LEU A 28 -5.61 -18.32 9.51
C LEU A 28 -5.96 -19.07 10.80
N TYR A 29 -6.42 -18.35 11.83
CA TYR A 29 -6.61 -18.89 13.17
C TYR A 29 -8.08 -19.07 13.57
N ALA A 30 -9.03 -18.63 12.74
CA ALA A 30 -10.47 -18.61 13.03
C ALA A 30 -10.83 -17.90 14.36
N ARG A 31 -9.98 -16.95 14.79
CA ARG A 31 -10.15 -16.18 16.03
C ARG A 31 -9.83 -14.71 15.77
N LYS A 32 -10.51 -13.83 16.49
CA LYS A 32 -10.20 -12.40 16.47
C LYS A 32 -8.85 -12.14 17.14
N CYS A 33 -8.07 -11.21 16.60
CA CYS A 33 -6.84 -10.78 17.26
C CYS A 33 -7.19 -9.98 18.52
N HIS A 34 -6.61 -10.37 19.65
CA HIS A 34 -6.63 -9.58 20.88
C HIS A 34 -5.29 -8.83 20.97
N SER A 35 -5.24 -7.62 20.42
CA SER A 35 -4.07 -6.77 20.51
C SER A 35 -3.89 -6.22 21.93
N PRO A 36 -2.67 -6.18 22.51
CA PRO A 36 -2.38 -5.37 23.70
C PRO A 36 -2.72 -3.89 23.51
N VAL A 37 -2.77 -3.40 22.26
CA VAL A 37 -3.20 -2.04 21.92
C VAL A 37 -4.72 -1.85 22.09
N CYS A 38 -5.51 -2.93 21.96
CA CYS A 38 -6.96 -2.97 22.18
C CYS A 38 -7.35 -3.43 23.60
N TRP A 39 -6.38 -3.68 24.49
CA TRP A 39 -6.69 -4.03 25.89
C TRP A 39 -7.36 -2.89 26.68
N ASN A 40 -7.34 -1.66 26.17
CA ASN A 40 -7.92 -0.49 26.84
C ASN A 40 -9.44 -0.36 26.68
N GLU A 41 -10.13 -1.31 26.05
CA GLU A 41 -11.60 -1.32 26.03
C GLU A 41 -12.24 -1.55 27.41
N VAL A 42 -11.47 -1.86 28.47
CA VAL A 42 -12.02 -2.03 29.85
C VAL A 42 -11.26 -1.24 30.92
N ARG A 43 -10.62 -0.14 30.55
CA ARG A 43 -10.35 0.94 31.52
C ARG A 43 -10.27 2.23 30.77
N GLU A 44 -11.22 3.12 31.06
CA GLU A 44 -11.25 4.54 30.68
C GLU A 44 -9.86 5.02 30.25
N PHE A 45 -9.63 5.00 28.93
CA PHE A 45 -8.54 5.77 28.37
C PHE A 45 -8.96 7.21 28.61
N HIS A 46 -8.47 7.78 29.70
CA HIS A 46 -8.62 9.20 30.00
C HIS A 46 -7.92 9.92 28.87
N LEU A 47 -8.68 10.17 27.80
CA LEU A 47 -8.24 10.89 26.62
C LEU A 47 -7.82 12.27 27.11
N THR A 48 -6.51 12.42 27.20
CA THR A 48 -5.79 13.66 27.31
C THR A 48 -6.36 14.67 26.31
N GLY A 49 -7.25 15.56 26.76
CA GLY A 49 -7.70 16.78 26.06
C GLY A 49 -8.50 16.62 24.76
N PRO A 50 -9.54 17.47 24.52
CA PRO A 50 -10.20 17.60 23.21
C PRO A 50 -9.24 17.93 22.06
N GLU A 51 -8.13 18.59 22.38
CA GLU A 51 -7.12 19.03 21.42
C GLU A 51 -6.38 17.86 20.74
N ILE A 52 -6.03 16.81 21.50
CA ILE A 52 -5.33 15.64 20.94
C ILE A 52 -6.28 14.82 20.06
N VAL A 53 -7.56 14.74 20.43
CA VAL A 53 -8.58 14.08 19.60
C VAL A 53 -8.73 14.82 18.27
N GLN A 54 -8.72 16.14 18.29
CA GLN A 54 -8.81 16.95 17.07
C GLN A 54 -7.55 16.77 16.20
N GLU A 55 -6.35 16.89 16.78
CA GLU A 55 -5.09 16.71 16.04
C GLU A 55 -5.01 15.31 15.40
N THR A 56 -5.34 14.26 16.15
CA THR A 56 -5.32 12.88 15.63
C THR A 56 -6.31 12.69 14.50
N THR A 57 -7.51 13.29 14.60
CA THR A 57 -8.52 13.26 13.53
C THR A 57 -8.01 13.92 12.25
N GLU A 58 -7.38 15.09 12.36
CA GLU A 58 -6.79 15.80 11.22
C GLU A 58 -5.67 14.99 10.57
N LYS A 59 -4.78 14.38 11.37
CA LYS A 59 -3.73 13.49 10.85
C LYS A 59 -4.30 12.26 10.15
N ILE A 60 -5.38 11.66 10.67
CA ILE A 60 -6.07 10.53 10.03
C ILE A 60 -6.59 10.93 8.64
N VAL A 61 -7.21 12.11 8.52
CA VAL A 61 -7.70 12.62 7.23
C VAL A 61 -6.53 12.80 6.25
N GLN A 62 -5.44 13.42 6.68
CA GLN A 62 -4.25 13.61 5.84
C GLN A 62 -3.64 12.28 5.38
N ILE A 63 -3.57 11.28 6.27
CA ILE A 63 -3.05 9.95 5.94
C ILE A 63 -3.95 9.28 4.89
N LYS A 64 -5.28 9.31 5.07
CA LYS A 64 -6.24 8.76 4.10
C LYS A 64 -6.08 9.41 2.73
N GLN A 65 -5.96 10.74 2.67
CA GLN A 65 -5.73 11.47 1.43
C GLN A 65 -4.42 11.07 0.74
N ARG A 66 -3.33 10.93 1.50
CA ARG A 66 -2.02 10.52 0.95
C ARG A 66 -2.05 9.10 0.41
N ILE A 67 -2.69 8.17 1.11
CA ILE A 67 -2.87 6.77 0.66
C ILE A 67 -3.69 6.74 -0.63
N GLN A 68 -4.81 7.47 -0.69
CA GLN A 68 -5.66 7.53 -1.88
C GLN A 68 -4.89 8.09 -3.07
N ALA A 69 -4.19 9.21 -2.90
CA ALA A 69 -3.37 9.81 -3.96
C ALA A 69 -2.24 8.89 -4.44
N ALA A 70 -1.63 8.08 -3.55
CA ALA A 70 -0.65 7.08 -3.95
C ALA A 70 -1.29 5.96 -4.78
N ARG A 71 -2.46 5.46 -4.36
CA ARG A 71 -3.22 4.44 -5.08
C ARG A 71 -3.66 4.92 -6.46
N ASP A 72 -4.15 6.16 -6.57
CA ASP A 72 -4.58 6.73 -7.84
C ASP A 72 -3.41 6.92 -8.82
N ARG A 73 -2.22 7.29 -8.33
CA ARG A 73 -0.99 7.33 -9.15
C ARG A 73 -0.58 5.94 -9.64
N GLN A 74 -0.62 4.93 -8.77
CA GLN A 74 -0.32 3.55 -9.17
C GLN A 74 -1.30 3.07 -10.24
N LYS A 75 -2.59 3.35 -10.05
CA LYS A 75 -3.64 3.00 -10.99
C LYS A 75 -3.47 3.70 -12.34
N SER A 76 -3.19 5.01 -12.35
CA SER A 76 -2.99 5.74 -13.60
C SER A 76 -1.77 5.25 -14.39
N TYR A 77 -0.67 4.91 -13.73
CA TYR A 77 0.48 4.29 -14.39
C TYR A 77 0.18 2.91 -14.97
N ALA A 78 -0.57 2.07 -14.24
CA ALA A 78 -1.00 0.78 -14.75
C ALA A 78 -1.94 0.95 -15.96
N ASP A 79 -2.97 1.79 -15.84
CA ASP A 79 -3.97 2.01 -16.89
C ASP A 79 -3.36 2.60 -18.18
N LEU A 80 -2.42 3.56 -18.06
CA LEU A 80 -1.69 4.13 -19.20
C LEU A 80 -0.82 3.10 -19.93
N LYS A 81 -0.31 2.08 -19.22
CA LYS A 81 0.51 1.01 -19.81
C LYS A 81 -0.30 -0.20 -20.27
N CYS A 82 -1.56 -0.31 -19.86
CA CYS A 82 -2.48 -1.35 -20.33
C CYS A 82 -3.17 -0.99 -21.66
N LYS A 83 -3.19 0.29 -22.07
CA LYS A 83 -3.64 0.67 -23.42
C LYS A 83 -2.56 0.30 -24.44
N PRO A 84 -2.90 -0.31 -25.59
CA PRO A 84 -1.95 -0.49 -26.68
C PRO A 84 -1.43 0.90 -27.09
N MET A 85 -0.11 1.07 -27.02
CA MET A 85 0.53 2.33 -27.38
C MET A 85 0.72 2.33 -28.89
N GLU A 86 0.06 3.26 -29.58
CA GLU A 86 0.21 3.46 -31.01
C GLU A 86 1.43 4.36 -31.29
N PHE A 87 2.23 3.99 -32.27
CA PHE A 87 3.41 4.74 -32.69
C PHE A 87 3.26 5.15 -34.14
N GLN A 88 3.73 6.36 -34.47
CA GLN A 88 3.79 6.86 -35.83
C GLN A 88 5.20 6.69 -36.42
N VAL A 89 5.27 6.63 -37.75
CA VAL A 89 6.56 6.57 -38.44
C VAL A 89 7.34 7.86 -38.15
N GLY A 90 8.52 7.72 -37.52
CA GLY A 90 9.37 8.84 -37.10
C GLY A 90 9.49 9.03 -35.58
N ASP A 91 8.66 8.35 -34.79
CA ASP A 91 8.75 8.39 -33.32
C ASP A 91 10.02 7.69 -32.81
N LYS A 92 10.71 8.32 -31.86
CA LYS A 92 11.86 7.72 -31.16
C LYS A 92 11.38 6.91 -29.97
N VAL A 93 11.44 5.59 -30.07
CA VAL A 93 11.02 4.66 -28.99
C VAL A 93 12.20 3.93 -28.35
N MET A 94 12.14 3.69 -27.05
CA MET A 94 13.11 2.86 -26.35
C MET A 94 12.69 1.40 -26.42
N LEU A 95 13.43 0.59 -27.17
CA LEU A 95 13.22 -0.86 -27.23
C LEU A 95 13.76 -1.49 -25.95
N LYS A 96 12.89 -2.13 -25.16
CA LYS A 96 13.32 -2.91 -23.99
C LYS A 96 13.92 -4.23 -24.45
N VAL A 97 15.21 -4.23 -24.76
CA VAL A 97 15.98 -5.44 -25.03
C VAL A 97 16.55 -5.98 -23.72
N SER A 98 16.27 -7.25 -23.40
CA SER A 98 17.10 -7.97 -22.45
C SER A 98 18.47 -8.18 -23.13
N PRO A 99 19.60 -7.92 -22.47
CA PRO A 99 20.89 -8.28 -23.04
C PRO A 99 20.93 -9.80 -23.14
N TRP A 100 20.74 -10.34 -24.34
CA TRP A 100 21.05 -11.73 -24.57
C TRP A 100 22.56 -11.85 -24.43
N LYS A 101 22.99 -12.72 -23.51
CA LYS A 101 24.40 -13.04 -23.32
C LYS A 101 24.91 -13.68 -24.63
N GLY A 102 25.50 -12.88 -25.52
CA GLY A 102 26.19 -13.36 -26.74
C GLY A 102 25.54 -13.10 -28.11
N VAL A 103 24.46 -12.33 -28.23
CA VAL A 103 23.91 -12.02 -29.57
C VAL A 103 24.47 -10.70 -30.09
N VAL A 104 25.09 -10.79 -31.28
CA VAL A 104 25.83 -9.76 -32.01
C VAL A 104 25.06 -8.43 -32.08
N ARG A 105 25.74 -7.33 -31.71
CA ARG A 105 25.20 -5.97 -31.85
C ARG A 105 25.10 -5.62 -33.33
N PHE A 106 24.02 -4.95 -33.73
CA PHE A 106 23.82 -4.45 -35.09
C PHE A 106 25.09 -3.76 -35.62
N GLY A 107 25.66 -4.33 -36.68
CA GLY A 107 26.73 -3.72 -37.46
C GLY A 107 26.20 -2.50 -38.22
N LYS A 108 27.14 -1.62 -38.62
CA LYS A 108 26.87 -0.38 -39.34
C LYS A 108 26.07 -0.58 -40.62
#